data_AF-A0A658NHT8-F1
#
_entry.id   AF-A0A658NHT8-F1
#
_cell.length_a   1.000
_cell.length_b   1.000
_cell.length_c   1.000
_cell.angle_alpha   90.00
_cell.angle_beta   90.00
_cell.angle_gamma   90.00
#
_symmetry.space_group_name_H-M   'P 1'
#
loop_
_entity.id
_entity.type
_entity.pdbx_description
1 polymer ?
#
loop_
_entity_poly.entity_id
_entity_poly.type
_entity_poly.pdbx_seq_one_letter_code
_entity_poly.pdbx_strand_id
1 'polypeptide(L)'
;LLDWYRKHGRNLPWREKPDPYRVWISEIMLQQTRVDTVIPYYRRFLRRFPTVAALAASPLDDVLKTWENLGYYARARNLHK
;
A
#
# COMPACT_ATOMS: atom_id res chain seq x y z
N LEU A 1 -20.95 16.98 -6.39
CA LEU A 1 -20.07 15.86 -5.99
C LEU A 1 -18.72 16.34 -5.42
N LEU A 2 -17.97 17.19 -6.13
CA LEU A 2 -16.64 17.64 -5.68
C LEU A 2 -16.67 18.43 -4.35
N ASP A 3 -17.65 19.31 -4.14
CA ASP A 3 -17.79 20.05 -2.86
C ASP A 3 -18.10 19.11 -1.68
N TRP A 4 -18.92 18.10 -1.91
CA TRP A 4 -19.21 17.08 -0.89
C TRP A 4 -17.95 16.29 -0.53
N TYR A 5 -17.17 15.87 -1.53
CA TYR A 5 -15.93 15.14 -1.30
C TYR A 5 -14.89 15.99 -0.55
N ARG A 6 -14.79 17.29 -0.87
CA ARG A 6 -13.93 18.23 -0.13
C ARG A 6 -14.32 18.35 1.35
N LYS A 7 -15.61 18.24 1.69
CA LYS A 7 -16.13 18.38 3.06
C LYS A 7 -16.18 17.06 3.85
N HIS A 8 -16.43 15.94 3.18
CA HIS A 8 -16.75 14.65 3.81
C HIS A 8 -15.79 13.52 3.42
N GLY A 9 -14.78 13.79 2.61
CA GLY A 9 -13.76 12.82 2.22
C GLY A 9 -13.01 12.28 3.43
N ARG A 10 -12.79 10.96 3.45
CA ARG A 10 -11.97 10.31 4.49
C ARG A 10 -10.50 10.67 4.33
N ASN A 11 -9.85 10.94 5.47
CA ASN A 11 -8.40 11.09 5.58
C ASN A 11 -7.76 9.70 5.51
N LEU A 12 -7.11 9.41 4.39
CA LEU A 12 -6.42 8.13 4.15
C LEU A 12 -4.93 8.40 3.92
N PRO A 13 -4.02 7.60 4.49
CA PRO A 13 -2.57 7.88 4.43
C PRO A 13 -2.01 8.02 3.01
N TRP A 14 -2.55 7.27 2.04
CA TRP A 14 -2.16 7.33 0.64
C TRP A 14 -2.70 8.55 -0.12
N ARG A 15 -3.62 9.33 0.46
CA ARG A 15 -4.15 10.57 -0.12
C ARG A 15 -3.45 11.84 0.36
N GLU A 16 -2.71 11.76 1.47
CA GLU A 16 -2.04 12.94 2.07
C GLU A 16 -0.86 13.43 1.24
N LYS A 17 -0.11 12.50 0.63
CA LYS A 17 1.06 12.78 -0.21
C LYS A 17 0.96 11.94 -1.48
N PRO A 18 0.25 12.44 -2.51
CA PRO A 18 0.08 11.71 -3.75
C PRO A 18 1.44 11.55 -4.43
N ASP A 19 1.88 10.30 -4.52
CA ASP A 19 3.11 9.86 -5.17
C ASP A 19 2.77 8.56 -5.92
N PRO A 20 3.25 8.36 -7.17
CA PRO A 20 2.87 7.19 -7.97
C PRO A 20 3.13 5.86 -7.28
N TYR A 21 4.27 5.73 -6.59
CA TYR A 21 4.62 4.52 -5.85
C TYR A 21 3.65 4.29 -4.68
N ARG A 22 3.40 5.33 -3.88
CA ARG A 22 2.45 5.29 -2.76
C ARG A 22 1.02 4.97 -3.18
N VAL A 23 0.56 5.53 -4.29
CA VAL A 23 -0.76 5.25 -4.85
C VAL A 23 -0.82 3.79 -5.28
N TRP A 24 0.15 3.33 -6.08
CA TRP A 24 0.23 1.95 -6.55
C TRP A 24 0.20 0.92 -5.42
N ILE A 25 1.02 1.10 -4.37
CA ILE A 25 1.01 0.20 -3.20
C ILE A 25 -0.38 0.16 -2.56
N SER A 26 -1.03 1.31 -2.37
CA SER A 26 -2.35 1.36 -1.74
C SER A 26 -3.42 0.65 -2.57
N GLU A 27 -3.42 0.82 -3.89
CA GLU A 27 -4.38 0.18 -4.79
C GLU A 27 -4.21 -1.34 -4.78
N ILE A 28 -2.98 -1.87 -4.83
CA ILE A 28 -2.73 -3.32 -4.75
C ILE A 28 -3.18 -3.88 -3.40
N MET A 29 -2.90 -3.19 -2.29
CA MET A 29 -3.33 -3.64 -0.97
C MET A 29 -4.84 -3.63 -0.79
N LEU A 30 -5.55 -2.65 -1.37
CA LEU A 30 -7.01 -2.49 -1.26
C LEU A 30 -7.79 -3.49 -2.10
N GLN A 31 -7.17 -4.20 -3.04
CA GLN A 31 -7.81 -5.30 -3.75
C GLN A 31 -8.29 -6.37 -2.77
N GLN A 32 -9.61 -6.57 -2.72
CA GLN A 32 -10.25 -7.59 -1.88
C GLN A 32 -9.88 -7.51 -0.38
N THR A 33 -9.46 -6.33 0.10
CA THR A 33 -9.07 -6.09 1.51
C THR A 33 -9.70 -4.79 2.00
N ARG A 34 -10.23 -4.80 3.24
CA ARG A 34 -10.90 -3.61 3.82
C ARG A 34 -9.89 -2.51 4.16
N VAL A 35 -10.33 -1.25 4.04
CA VAL A 35 -9.51 -0.05 4.31
C VAL A 35 -8.84 -0.10 5.69
N ASP A 36 -9.60 -0.42 6.75
CA ASP A 36 -9.09 -0.42 8.13
C ASP A 36 -8.00 -1.48 8.34
N THR A 37 -8.10 -2.59 7.61
CA THR A 37 -7.07 -3.64 7.59
C THR A 37 -5.82 -3.16 6.85
N VAL A 38 -5.96 -2.42 5.74
CA VAL A 38 -4.82 -1.97 4.92
C VAL A 38 -3.99 -0.88 5.60
N ILE A 39 -4.59 0.04 6.35
CA ILE A 39 -3.89 1.19 6.95
C ILE A 39 -2.60 0.81 7.72
N PRO A 40 -2.61 -0.14 8.67
CA PRO A 40 -1.38 -0.51 9.38
C PRO A 40 -0.34 -1.19 8.48
N TYR A 41 -0.78 -1.98 7.49
CA TYR A 41 0.11 -2.65 6.54
C TYR A 41 0.79 -1.67 5.60
N TYR A 42 0.03 -0.71 5.07
CA TYR A 42 0.54 0.35 4.22
C TYR A 42 1.63 1.17 4.93
N ARG A 43 1.38 1.56 6.19
CA ARG A 43 2.37 2.30 7.00
C ARG A 43 3.63 1.48 7.28
N ARG A 44 3.49 0.20 7.61
CA ARG A 44 4.63 -0.71 7.84
C ARG A 44 5.42 -0.94 6.56
N PHE A 45 4.74 -1.14 5.44
CA PHE A 45 5.33 -1.37 4.13
C PHE A 45 6.15 -0.17 3.67
N LEU A 46 5.60 1.05 3.72
CA LEU A 46 6.34 2.25 3.35
C LEU A 46 7.48 2.61 4.31
N ARG A 47 7.43 2.15 5.56
CA ARG A 47 8.55 2.30 6.49
C ARG A 47 9.71 1.39 6.09
N ARG A 48 9.43 0.16 5.64
CA ARG A 48 10.43 -0.81 5.20
C ARG A 48 10.95 -0.52 3.80
N PHE A 49 10.05 -0.15 2.88
CA PHE A 49 10.31 0.13 1.48
C PHE A 49 9.82 1.55 1.17
N PRO A 50 10.61 2.59 1.47
CA PRO A 50 10.16 3.98 1.28
C PRO A 50 10.06 4.40 -0.18
N THR A 51 10.74 3.70 -1.08
CA THR A 51 10.79 4.00 -2.52
C THR A 51 10.66 2.73 -3.34
N VAL A 52 10.29 2.87 -4.62
CA VAL A 52 10.27 1.75 -5.57
C VAL A 52 11.65 1.10 -5.72
N ALA A 53 12.73 1.89 -5.69
CA ALA A 53 14.10 1.36 -5.75
C ALA A 53 14.45 0.53 -4.51
N ALA A 54 14.04 0.97 -3.31
CA ALA A 54 14.22 0.20 -2.09
C ALA A 54 13.42 -1.11 -2.12
N LEU A 55 12.20 -1.08 -2.66
CA LEU A 55 11.40 -2.30 -2.87
C LEU A 55 12.08 -3.26 -3.85
N ALA A 56 12.55 -2.76 -5.00
CA ALA A 56 13.16 -3.57 -6.04
C ALA A 56 14.50 -4.20 -5.60
N ALA A 57 15.28 -3.50 -4.77
CA ALA A 57 16.56 -4.00 -4.26
C ALA A 57 16.42 -4.99 -3.09
N SER A 58 15.23 -5.15 -2.52
CA SER A 58 15.00 -6.01 -1.36
C SER A 58 14.77 -7.47 -1.76
N PRO A 59 15.13 -8.46 -0.91
CA PRO A 59 14.75 -9.84 -1.16
C PRO A 59 13.22 -10.04 -1.17
N LEU A 60 12.72 -10.93 -2.02
CA LEU A 60 11.29 -11.25 -2.06
C LEU A 60 10.75 -11.70 -0.69
N ASP A 61 11.54 -12.44 0.09
CA ASP A 61 11.14 -12.90 1.42
C ASP A 61 10.85 -11.75 2.40
N ASP A 62 11.59 -10.63 2.29
CA ASP A 62 11.33 -9.43 3.09
C ASP A 62 9.99 -8.79 2.70
N VAL A 63 9.66 -8.81 1.40
CA VAL A 63 8.38 -8.31 0.89
C VAL A 63 7.24 -9.20 1.39
N LEU A 64 7.38 -10.53 1.30
CA LEU A 64 6.38 -11.49 1.76
C LEU A 64 6.16 -11.38 3.27
N LYS A 65 7.23 -11.23 4.06
CA LYS A 65 7.16 -11.03 5.50
C LYS A 65 6.41 -9.74 5.86
N THR A 66 6.61 -8.67 5.08
CA THR A 66 5.89 -7.41 5.31
C THR A 66 4.41 -7.52 4.92
N TRP A 67 4.08 -8.43 4.00
CA TRP A 67 2.72 -8.73 3.53
C TRP A 67 1.98 -9.79 4.36
N GLU A 68 2.66 -10.42 5.32
CA GLU A 68 2.15 -11.55 6.09
C GLU A 68 0.81 -11.23 6.77
N ASN A 69 -0.17 -12.14 6.66
CA ASN A 69 -1.54 -12.01 7.15
C ASN A 69 -2.46 -11.02 6.38
N LEU A 70 -1.98 -10.38 5.31
CA LEU A 70 -2.85 -9.59 4.41
C LEU A 70 -3.60 -10.46 3.38
N GLY A 71 -3.20 -11.72 3.20
CA GLY A 71 -3.77 -12.64 2.22
C GLY A 71 -3.37 -12.32 0.77
N TYR A 72 -3.69 -13.25 -0.14
CA TYR A 72 -3.42 -13.13 -1.58
C TYR A 72 -1.97 -12.78 -1.91
N TYR A 73 -1.01 -13.60 -1.46
CA TYR A 73 0.44 -13.40 -1.67
C TYR A 73 0.87 -13.27 -3.14
N ALA A 74 0.03 -13.69 -4.09
CA ALA A 74 0.26 -13.43 -5.51
C ALA A 74 0.38 -11.92 -5.81
N ARG A 75 -0.35 -11.06 -5.07
CA ARG A 75 -0.23 -9.60 -5.18
C ARG A 75 1.17 -9.13 -4.81
N ALA A 76 1.69 -9.57 -3.67
CA ALA A 76 3.05 -9.22 -3.21
C ALA A 76 4.13 -9.70 -4.20
N ARG A 77 3.98 -10.91 -4.73
CA ARG A 77 4.91 -11.45 -5.72
C ARG A 77 4.88 -10.67 -7.03
N ASN A 78 3.71 -10.34 -7.55
CA ASN A 78 3.58 -9.57 -8.78
C ASN A 78 3.99 -8.10 -8.61
N LEU A 79 3.85 -7.55 -7.41
CA LEU A 79 4.37 -6.23 -7.05
C LEU A 79 5.91 -6.17 -7.13
N HIS A 80 6.59 -7.28 -6.88
CA HIS A 80 8.05 -7.34 -6.77
C HIS A 80 8.76 -7.86 -8.04
N LYS A 81 7.99 -8.28 -9.05
CA LYS A 81 8.52 -8.63 -10.37
C LYS A 81 8.72 -7.38 -11.21
#